data_AF-A0A933H952-F1
#
_entry.id   AF-A0A933H952-F1
#
_cell.length_a   1.000
_cell.length_b   1.000
_cell.length_c   1.000
_cell.angle_alpha   90.00
_cell.angle_beta   90.00
_cell.angle_gamma   90.00
#
_symmetry.space_group_name_H-M   'P 1'
#
loop_
_entity.id
_entity.type
_entity.pdbx_description
1 polymer ?
#
loop_
_entity_poly.entity_id
_entity_poly.type
_entity_poly.pdbx_seq_one_letter_code
_entity_poly.pdbx_strand_id
1 'polypeptide(L)'
;MNWVIKKLLKFTGSQKFLSIQLDITNICNLKCGHCYQPDHCGGELPFSSWQNILDQYSELAKKLALRPCFSLSGGEPTLSQLFAPILNEIHRRWPDAGTTIITNGTALSEKIISEIKSHDADVQLSLET
;
A
#
# COMPACT_ATOMS: atom_id res chain seq x y z
N MET A 1 -11.80 11.03 -23.25
CA MET A 1 -12.97 10.44 -22.54
C MET A 1 -14.16 11.38 -22.67
N ASN A 2 -15.29 10.92 -23.22
CA ASN A 2 -16.48 11.74 -23.47
C ASN A 2 -17.07 12.32 -22.17
N TRP A 3 -17.44 13.60 -22.18
CA TRP A 3 -18.06 14.31 -21.05
C TRP A 3 -19.30 13.59 -20.49
N VAL A 4 -20.07 12.96 -21.38
CA VAL A 4 -21.25 12.16 -21.01
C VAL A 4 -20.86 10.99 -20.11
N ILE A 5 -19.78 10.27 -20.43
CA ILE A 5 -19.28 9.12 -19.65
C ILE A 5 -18.83 9.56 -18.26
N LYS A 6 -18.12 10.70 -18.15
CA LYS A 6 -17.72 11.26 -16.85
C LYS A 6 -18.93 11.61 -15.97
N LYS A 7 -19.99 12.15 -16.57
CA LYS A 7 -21.22 12.53 -15.85
C LYS A 7 -22.02 11.31 -15.40
N LEU A 8 -22.06 10.26 -16.23
CA LEU A 8 -22.72 8.99 -15.93
C LEU A 8 -22.01 8.25 -14.78
N LEU A 9 -20.68 8.16 -14.81
CA LEU A 9 -19.88 7.55 -13.74
C LEU A 9 -20.03 8.26 -12.39
N LYS A 10 -20.24 9.58 -12.37
CA LYS A 10 -20.55 10.33 -11.15
C LYS A 10 -21.95 10.05 -10.60
N PHE A 11 -22.90 9.71 -11.47
CA PHE A 11 -24.32 9.58 -11.11
C PHE A 11 -24.72 8.15 -10.72
N THR A 12 -24.01 7.13 -11.21
CA THR A 12 -24.34 5.71 -10.94
C THR A 12 -23.81 5.18 -9.60
N GLY A 13 -23.51 6.06 -8.63
CA GLY A 13 -23.36 5.70 -7.22
C GLY A 13 -22.37 4.57 -6.91
N SER A 14 -21.09 4.87 -6.87
CA SER A 14 -20.14 4.23 -5.95
C SER A 14 -18.82 4.99 -6.07
N GLN A 15 -18.23 5.45 -4.97
CA GLN A 15 -16.83 5.86 -4.97
C GLN A 15 -16.01 4.65 -5.46
N LYS A 16 -15.52 4.68 -6.70
CA LYS A 16 -14.75 3.55 -7.24
C LYS A 16 -13.29 3.82 -6.95
N PHE A 17 -12.77 3.12 -5.94
CA PHE A 17 -11.36 3.12 -5.65
C PHE A 17 -10.63 2.19 -6.62
N LEU A 18 -9.40 2.54 -6.99
CA LEU A 18 -8.46 1.62 -7.61
C LEU A 18 -7.57 1.10 -6.50
N SER A 19 -7.86 -0.07 -5.95
CA SER A 19 -7.02 -0.62 -4.87
C SER A 19 -5.74 -1.23 -5.43
N ILE A 20 -4.62 -1.03 -4.74
CA ILE A 20 -3.35 -1.72 -4.99
C ILE A 20 -2.74 -2.19 -3.69
N GLN A 21 -2.28 -3.44 -3.65
CA GLN A 21 -1.41 -3.93 -2.59
C GLN A 21 0.03 -3.85 -3.06
N LEU A 22 0.89 -3.26 -2.24
CA LEU A 22 2.32 -3.12 -2.47
C LEU A 22 3.06 -4.04 -1.51
N ASP A 23 3.54 -5.17 -2.02
CA ASP A 23 4.44 -6.07 -1.29
C ASP A 23 5.85 -5.48 -1.37
N ILE A 24 6.21 -4.65 -0.39
CA ILE A 24 7.43 -3.81 -0.49
C ILE A 24 8.72 -4.56 -0.19
N THR A 25 8.60 -5.73 0.44
CA THR A 25 9.68 -6.61 0.82
C THR A 25 9.18 -8.05 0.87
N ASN A 26 10.06 -9.01 0.61
CA ASN A 26 9.78 -10.43 0.86
C ASN A 26 10.36 -10.89 2.23
N ILE A 27 11.09 -10.01 2.94
CA ILE A 27 11.69 -10.33 4.24
C ILE A 27 10.58 -10.44 5.28
N CYS A 28 10.58 -11.53 6.04
CA CYS A 28 9.70 -11.73 7.20
C CYS A 28 10.47 -12.40 8.34
N ASN A 29 10.13 -12.05 9.58
CA ASN A 29 10.69 -12.63 10.79
C ASN A 29 9.88 -13.82 11.33
N LEU A 30 8.73 -14.14 10.74
CA LEU A 30 7.92 -15.32 11.05
C LEU A 30 8.01 -16.35 9.92
N LYS A 31 7.47 -17.56 10.13
CA LYS A 31 7.39 -18.64 9.13
C LYS A 31 6.02 -19.30 9.17
N CYS A 32 4.97 -18.53 8.90
CA CYS A 32 3.59 -18.98 9.01
C CYS A 32 3.32 -20.17 8.06
N GLY A 33 2.71 -21.24 8.56
CA GLY A 33 2.49 -22.46 7.78
C GLY A 33 1.56 -22.31 6.57
N HIS A 34 0.82 -21.20 6.51
CA HIS A 34 -0.09 -20.84 5.43
C HIS A 34 0.44 -19.70 4.54
N CYS A 35 1.69 -19.27 4.73
CA CYS A 35 2.28 -18.18 3.96
C CYS A 35 2.38 -18.54 2.47
N TYR A 36 1.93 -17.64 1.59
CA TYR A 36 2.07 -17.81 0.14
C TYR A 36 3.50 -17.56 -0.37
N GLN A 37 4.39 -17.04 0.48
CA GLN A 37 5.83 -16.83 0.23
C GLN A 37 6.70 -17.50 1.32
N PRO A 38 6.70 -18.84 1.44
CA PRO A 38 7.33 -19.53 2.57
C PRO A 38 8.86 -19.38 2.64
N ASP A 39 9.50 -19.14 1.50
CA ASP A 39 10.97 -19.08 1.42
C ASP A 39 11.52 -17.68 1.75
N HIS A 40 10.67 -16.65 1.83
CA HIS A 40 11.06 -15.23 1.99
C HIS A 40 12.19 -14.81 1.04
N CYS A 41 12.25 -15.45 -0.13
CA CYS A 41 13.28 -15.23 -1.13
C CYS A 41 12.93 -14.04 -2.02
N GLY A 42 13.96 -13.30 -2.43
CA GLY A 42 13.84 -12.13 -3.30
C GLY A 42 14.52 -10.90 -2.71
N GLY A 43 14.87 -9.95 -3.56
CA GLY A 43 15.42 -8.67 -3.16
C GLY A 43 14.35 -7.59 -3.11
N GLU A 44 14.58 -6.55 -2.31
CA GLU A 44 13.77 -5.34 -2.34
C GLU A 44 14.07 -4.53 -3.62
N LEU A 45 13.03 -3.99 -4.25
CA LEU A 45 13.21 -3.03 -5.33
C LEU A 45 13.83 -1.73 -4.76
N PRO A 46 14.74 -1.06 -5.48
CA PRO A 46 15.20 0.25 -5.06
C PRO A 46 14.04 1.25 -5.05
N PHE A 47 14.12 2.27 -4.21
CA PHE A 47 13.05 3.26 -4.05
C PHE A 47 12.62 3.93 -5.37
N SER A 48 13.57 4.17 -6.29
CA SER A 48 13.27 4.73 -7.62
C SER A 48 12.34 3.85 -8.46
N SER A 49 12.45 2.52 -8.34
CA SER A 49 11.54 1.59 -9.00
C SER A 49 10.13 1.68 -8.44
N TRP A 50 9.99 1.86 -7.12
CA TRP A 50 8.68 2.11 -6.49
C TRP A 50 8.06 3.42 -6.96
N GLN A 51 8.85 4.50 -7.08
CA GLN A 51 8.36 5.77 -7.61
C GLN A 51 7.80 5.60 -9.03
N ASN A 52 8.49 4.84 -9.89
CA ASN A 52 8.02 4.53 -11.24
C ASN A 52 6.74 3.67 -11.26
N ILE A 53 6.59 2.72 -10.33
CA ILE A 53 5.35 1.95 -10.16
C ILE A 53 4.20 2.87 -9.76
N LEU A 54 4.43 3.78 -8.82
CA LEU A 54 3.45 4.77 -8.38
C LEU A 54 3.07 5.76 -9.50
N ASP A 55 4.00 6.10 -10.40
CA ASP A 55 3.72 6.90 -11.60
C ASP A 55 2.77 6.17 -12.55
N GLN A 56 3.05 4.90 -12.85
CA GLN A 56 2.18 4.07 -13.71
C GLN A 56 0.79 3.89 -13.11
N TYR A 57 0.72 3.67 -11.80
CA TYR A 57 -0.53 3.56 -11.06
C TYR A 57 -1.33 4.88 -11.10
N SER A 58 -0.66 6.04 -10.98
CA SER A 58 -1.27 7.36 -11.12
C SER A 58 -1.94 7.53 -12.49
N GLU A 59 -1.24 7.17 -13.57
CA GLU A 59 -1.77 7.27 -14.92
C GLU A 59 -2.95 6.32 -15.15
N LEU A 60 -2.90 5.11 -14.59
CA LEU A 60 -4.01 4.17 -14.63
C LEU A 60 -5.24 4.70 -13.88
N ALA A 61 -5.07 5.22 -12.65
CA ALA A 61 -6.13 5.80 -11.85
C ALA A 61 -6.82 6.97 -12.57
N LYS A 62 -6.03 7.87 -13.18
CA LYS A 62 -6.53 8.99 -14.01
C LYS A 62 -7.30 8.49 -15.23
N LYS A 63 -6.75 7.50 -15.96
CA LYS A 63 -7.37 6.92 -17.16
C LYS A 63 -8.72 6.29 -16.84
N LEU A 64 -8.84 5.64 -15.69
CA LEU A 64 -10.08 4.98 -15.25
C LEU A 64 -11.02 5.90 -14.45
N ALA A 65 -10.58 7.11 -14.11
CA ALA A 65 -11.29 8.04 -13.22
C ALA A 65 -11.64 7.42 -11.86
N LEU A 66 -10.68 6.70 -11.28
CA LEU A 66 -10.79 6.01 -9.98
C LEU A 66 -9.96 6.71 -8.92
N ARG A 67 -10.38 6.63 -7.65
CA ARG A 67 -9.62 7.18 -6.52
C ARG A 67 -8.56 6.18 -6.04
N PRO A 68 -7.32 6.62 -5.80
CA PRO A 68 -6.31 5.75 -5.20
C PRO A 68 -6.69 5.18 -3.83
N CYS A 69 -6.29 3.93 -3.58
CA CYS A 69 -6.41 3.24 -2.30
C CYS A 69 -5.28 2.21 -2.20
N PHE A 70 -4.61 2.15 -1.06
CA PHE A 70 -3.36 1.43 -0.90
C PHE A 70 -3.42 0.43 0.24
N SER A 71 -2.76 -0.71 0.06
CA SER A 71 -2.39 -1.62 1.13
C SER A 71 -0.88 -1.84 1.08
N LEU A 72 -0.18 -1.57 2.18
CA LEU A 72 1.25 -1.82 2.31
C LEU A 72 1.45 -3.16 3.01
N SER A 73 2.15 -4.08 2.35
CA SER A 73 2.27 -5.48 2.73
C SER A 73 3.65 -6.02 2.32
N GLY A 74 3.80 -7.34 2.27
CA GLY A 74 5.00 -8.06 1.88
C GLY A 74 5.16 -9.31 2.75
N GLY A 75 6.41 -9.65 3.06
CA GLY A 75 6.73 -10.55 4.17
C GLY A 75 6.30 -9.91 5.50
N GLU A 76 7.09 -8.95 5.98
CA GLU A 76 6.72 -8.04 7.07
C GLU A 76 7.14 -6.61 6.70
N PRO A 77 6.19 -5.72 6.32
CA PRO A 77 6.54 -4.40 5.80
C PRO A 77 7.29 -3.54 6.81
N THR A 78 7.05 -3.71 8.11
CA THR A 78 7.71 -2.90 9.16
C THR A 78 9.21 -3.21 9.34
N LEU A 79 9.71 -4.31 8.75
CA LEU A 79 11.14 -4.62 8.69
C LEU A 79 11.86 -3.95 7.52
N SER A 80 11.13 -3.47 6.51
CA SER A 80 11.72 -2.86 5.33
C SER A 80 12.24 -1.45 5.61
N GLN A 81 13.43 -1.13 5.11
CA GLN A 81 13.95 0.25 5.14
C GLN A 81 13.10 1.20 4.29
N LEU A 82 12.29 0.66 3.38
CA LEU A 82 11.41 1.42 2.49
C LEU A 82 10.01 1.66 3.07
N PHE A 83 9.71 1.15 4.27
CA PHE A 83 8.41 1.33 4.92
C PHE A 83 7.98 2.81 4.97
N ALA A 84 8.75 3.64 5.68
CA ALA A 84 8.46 5.07 5.80
C ALA A 84 8.65 5.82 4.47
N PRO A 85 9.71 5.60 3.67
CA PRO A 85 9.84 6.23 2.36
C PRO A 85 8.64 6.03 1.42
N ILE A 86 8.10 4.82 1.35
CA ILE A 86 6.94 4.52 0.49
C ILE A 86 5.67 5.14 1.06
N LEU A 87 5.45 5.04 2.38
CA LEU A 87 4.29 5.65 3.03
C LEU A 87 4.26 7.18 2.85
N ASN A 88 5.41 7.84 3.06
CA ASN A 88 5.60 9.27 2.80
C ASN A 88 5.27 9.64 1.34
N GLU A 89 5.76 8.83 0.39
CA GLU A 89 5.54 9.11 -1.03
C GLU A 89 4.08 8.93 -1.45
N ILE A 90 3.38 7.94 -0.88
CA ILE A 90 1.94 7.75 -1.10
C ILE A 90 1.17 8.97 -0.58
N HIS A 91 1.37 9.36 0.67
CA HIS A 91 0.65 10.47 1.29
C HIS A 91 0.97 11.83 0.62
N ARG A 92 2.22 12.05 0.21
CA ARG A 92 2.61 13.24 -0.56
C ARG A 92 1.86 13.36 -1.89
N ARG A 93 1.65 12.25 -2.58
CA ARG A 93 0.96 12.21 -3.89
C ARG A 93 -0.56 12.20 -3.75
N TRP A 94 -1.07 11.54 -2.72
CA TRP A 94 -2.50 11.30 -2.49
C TRP A 94 -2.84 11.43 -1.00
N PRO A 95 -2.90 12.67 -0.47
CA PRO A 95 -3.12 12.90 0.97
C PRO A 95 -4.48 12.38 1.47
N ASP A 96 -5.48 12.28 0.58
CA ASP A 96 -6.83 11.80 0.90
C ASP A 96 -7.07 10.32 0.52
N ALA A 97 -6.01 9.57 0.18
CA ALA A 97 -6.13 8.16 -0.14
C ALA A 97 -6.10 7.29 1.12
N GLY A 98 -7.08 6.38 1.23
CA GLY A 98 -7.05 5.35 2.27
C GLY A 98 -5.80 4.48 2.12
N THR A 99 -5.07 4.29 3.21
CA THR A 99 -3.87 3.47 3.28
C THR A 99 -3.98 2.51 4.44
N THR A 100 -3.81 1.22 4.19
CA THR A 100 -3.82 0.18 5.23
C THR A 100 -2.46 -0.51 5.31
N ILE A 101 -1.93 -0.66 6.51
CA ILE A 101 -0.72 -1.44 6.77
C ILE A 101 -1.12 -2.84 7.20
N ILE A 102 -0.66 -3.86 6.46
CA ILE A 102 -0.88 -5.27 6.78
C ILE A 102 0.40 -5.80 7.43
N THR A 103 0.36 -6.15 8.72
CA THR A 103 1.55 -6.51 9.49
C THR A 103 1.25 -7.63 10.48
N ASN A 104 2.25 -8.45 10.79
CA ASN A 104 2.22 -9.43 11.88
C ASN A 104 2.37 -8.78 13.26
N GLY A 105 2.70 -7.48 13.31
CA GLY A 105 2.74 -6.68 14.53
C GLY A 105 3.97 -6.87 15.42
N THR A 106 4.81 -7.87 15.16
CA THR A 106 5.92 -8.25 16.07
C THR A 106 7.10 -7.27 16.07
N ALA A 107 7.22 -6.46 15.02
CA ALA A 107 8.28 -5.44 14.86
C ALA A 107 7.77 -3.99 15.03
N LEU A 108 6.55 -3.81 15.53
CA LEU A 108 6.01 -2.48 15.82
C LEU A 108 6.83 -1.81 16.94
N SER A 109 7.33 -0.61 16.65
CA SER A 109 8.03 0.26 17.58
C SER A 109 7.33 1.62 17.67
N GLU A 110 7.63 2.43 18.69
CA GLU A 110 7.08 3.79 18.81
C GLU A 110 7.32 4.63 17.55
N LYS A 111 8.49 4.47 16.93
CA LYS A 111 8.82 5.12 15.66
C LYS A 111 7.85 4.71 14.55
N ILE A 112 7.67 3.41 14.34
CA ILE A 112 6.76 2.90 13.30
C ILE A 112 5.31 3.32 13.58
N ILE A 113 4.87 3.25 14.84
CA ILE A 113 3.54 3.70 15.24
C ILE A 113 3.35 5.20 14.96
N SER A 114 4.37 6.02 15.21
CA SER A 114 4.34 7.44 14.90
C SER A 114 4.21 7.71 13.40
N GLU A 115 4.93 6.94 12.57
CA GLU A 115 4.80 7.03 11.10
C GLU A 115 3.39 6.64 10.65
N ILE A 116 2.82 5.54 11.16
CA ILE A 116 1.45 5.11 10.81
C ILE A 116 0.44 6.21 11.17
N LYS A 117 0.55 6.78 12.38
CA LYS A 117 -0.34 7.84 12.87
C LYS A 117 -0.22 9.14 12.07
N SER A 118 1.00 9.56 11.70
CA SER A 118 1.20 10.81 10.94
C SER A 118 0.61 10.75 9.53
N HIS A 119 0.34 9.55 9.03
CA HIS A 119 -0.22 9.32 7.69
C HIS A 119 -1.70 8.92 7.71
N ASP A 120 -2.35 8.92 8.88
CA ASP A 120 -3.75 8.47 9.07
C ASP A 120 -4.01 7.07 8.46
N ALA A 121 -3.02 6.18 8.60
CA ALA A 121 -3.08 4.85 8.01
C ALA A 121 -3.79 3.85 8.96
N ASP A 122 -4.69 3.06 8.39
CA ASP A 122 -5.32 1.94 9.09
C ASP A 122 -4.29 0.80 9.30
N VAL A 123 -4.53 -0.04 10.30
CA VAL A 123 -3.69 -1.21 10.58
C VAL A 123 -4.54 -2.48 10.58
N GLN A 124 -4.16 -3.44 9.76
CA GLN A 124 -4.65 -4.81 9.80
C GLN A 124 -3.58 -5.69 10.45
N LEU A 125 -3.89 -6.26 11.62
CA LEU A 125 -3.01 -7.18 12.33
C LEU A 125 -3.31 -8.63 11.94
N SER A 126 -2.30 -9.35 11.46
CA SER A 126 -2.37 -10.79 11.23
C SER A 126 -2.17 -11.53 12.55
N LEU A 127 -3.17 -12.31 12.97
CA LEU A 127 -3.11 -13.12 14.18
C LEU A 127 -2.76 -14.56 13.81
N GLU A 128 -1.56 -14.99 14.19
CA GLU A 128 -1.14 -16.38 14.14
C GLU A 128 -1.44 -17.02 15.51
N THR A 129 -2.12 -18.17 15.52
CA THR A 129 -2.39 -18.97 16.72
C THR A 129 -1.79 -20.36 16.59
#